data_AF-A0A6L4B7I6-F1
#
_entry.id   AF-A0A6L4B7I6-F1
#
_cell.length_a   1.000
_cell.length_b   1.000
_cell.length_c   1.000
_cell.angle_alpha   90.00
_cell.angle_beta   90.00
_cell.angle_gamma   90.00
#
_symmetry.space_group_name_H-M   'P 1'
#
loop_
_entity.id
_entity.type
_entity.pdbx_description
1 polymer ?
#
loop_
_entity_poly.entity_id
_entity_poly.type
_entity_poly.pdbx_seq_one_letter_code
_entity_poly.pdbx_strand_id
1 'polypeptide(L)'
;MPRTSIPTRKKILKLFKDDWSIQEIMDEMSLSYFKVYNVIQGRVKTRYSYRKDKGISRKVREDEKLAEQVDLESFSDVHDFMEHQIVLVARTMNKTKLGAEERLKMIKDLASMQKSLQALKLEKHLQNVDAVLVARIMRRFDQKLTDDDIIRIVKEEQIKLAKES
;
A
#
# COMPACT_ATOMS: atom_id res chain seq x y z
N MET A 1 7.31 -8.09 -13.74
CA MET A 1 6.21 -9.05 -13.46
C MET A 1 5.66 -9.66 -14.75
N PRO A 2 5.51 -10.99 -14.86
CA PRO A 2 4.89 -11.63 -16.01
C PRO A 2 3.41 -11.20 -16.11
N ARG A 3 3.03 -10.63 -17.26
CA ARG A 3 1.71 -10.03 -17.50
C ARG A 3 0.69 -11.12 -17.82
N THR A 4 -0.49 -11.08 -17.18
CA THR A 4 -1.57 -12.04 -17.41
C THR A 4 -2.11 -11.95 -18.85
N SER A 5 -2.28 -13.10 -19.50
CA SER A 5 -2.75 -13.14 -20.88
C SER A 5 -4.24 -12.78 -20.97
N ILE A 6 -4.68 -12.28 -22.13
CA ILE A 6 -6.06 -11.84 -22.40
C ILE A 6 -7.12 -12.93 -22.10
N PRO A 7 -6.88 -14.23 -22.37
CA PRO A 7 -7.78 -15.31 -21.99
C PRO A 7 -8.03 -15.39 -20.49
N THR A 8 -6.99 -15.17 -19.68
CA THR A 8 -7.04 -15.24 -18.22
C THR A 8 -7.96 -14.17 -17.63
N ARG A 9 -7.93 -12.95 -18.18
CA ARG A 9 -8.76 -11.82 -17.71
C ARG A 9 -10.25 -12.06 -17.91
N LYS A 10 -10.65 -12.53 -19.10
CA LYS A 10 -12.07 -12.80 -19.41
C LYS A 10 -12.62 -13.90 -18.52
N LYS A 11 -11.82 -14.94 -18.25
CA LYS A 11 -12.20 -16.05 -17.36
C LYS A 11 -12.41 -15.55 -15.93
N ILE A 12 -11.49 -14.76 -15.37
CA ILE A 12 -11.63 -14.15 -14.03
C ILE A 12 -12.91 -13.31 -13.92
N LEU A 13 -13.17 -12.43 -14.91
CA LEU A 13 -14.36 -11.57 -14.89
C LEU A 13 -15.66 -12.35 -15.07
N LYS A 14 -15.63 -13.51 -15.73
CA LYS A 14 -16.79 -14.38 -15.87
C LYS A 14 -17.07 -15.07 -14.53
N LEU A 15 -16.08 -15.72 -13.93
CA LEU A 15 -16.21 -16.38 -12.64
C LEU A 15 -16.70 -15.41 -11.54
N PHE A 16 -16.17 -14.19 -11.52
CA PHE A 16 -16.61 -13.18 -10.57
C PHE A 16 -18.06 -12.70 -10.80
N LYS A 17 -18.54 -12.73 -12.05
CA LYS A 17 -19.96 -12.42 -12.37
C LYS A 17 -20.90 -13.58 -12.07
N ASP A 18 -20.36 -14.79 -12.01
CA ASP A 18 -21.06 -16.00 -11.61
C ASP A 18 -21.03 -16.18 -10.07
N ASP A 19 -20.78 -15.10 -9.32
CA ASP A 19 -20.72 -15.01 -7.85
C ASP A 19 -19.63 -15.83 -7.15
N TRP A 20 -18.54 -16.19 -7.84
CA TRP A 20 -17.39 -16.85 -7.20
C TRP A 20 -16.62 -15.89 -6.30
N SER A 21 -16.19 -16.40 -5.14
CA SER A 21 -15.33 -15.66 -4.22
C SER A 21 -13.93 -15.45 -4.82
N ILE A 22 -13.25 -14.40 -4.37
CA ILE A 22 -11.88 -14.10 -4.83
C ILE A 22 -10.94 -15.27 -4.52
N GLN A 23 -11.16 -15.98 -3.42
CA GLN A 23 -10.33 -17.10 -2.97
C GLN A 23 -10.52 -18.33 -3.86
N GLU A 24 -11.76 -18.67 -4.22
CA GLU A 24 -12.05 -19.74 -5.18
C GLU A 24 -11.44 -19.46 -6.56
N ILE A 25 -11.47 -18.20 -7.01
CA ILE A 25 -10.86 -17.80 -8.28
C ILE A 25 -9.32 -17.88 -8.22
N MET A 26 -8.71 -17.58 -7.07
CA MET A 26 -7.27 -17.73 -6.87
C MET A 26 -6.85 -19.20 -6.95
N ASP A 27 -7.60 -20.08 -6.29
CA ASP A 27 -7.31 -21.51 -6.21
C ASP A 27 -7.49 -22.19 -7.57
N GLU A 28 -8.62 -21.95 -8.23
CA GLU A 28 -8.95 -22.49 -9.57
C GLU A 28 -7.94 -22.05 -10.65
N MET A 29 -7.42 -20.83 -10.56
CA MET A 29 -6.54 -20.28 -11.59
C MET A 29 -5.06 -20.27 -11.20
N SER A 30 -4.72 -20.71 -9.99
CA SER A 30 -3.36 -20.62 -9.42
C SER A 30 -2.76 -19.21 -9.56
N LEU A 31 -3.56 -18.19 -9.22
CA LEU A 31 -3.17 -16.78 -9.33
C LEU A 31 -3.07 -16.11 -7.97
N SER A 32 -2.10 -15.21 -7.81
CA SER A 32 -2.01 -14.36 -6.62
C SER A 32 -3.25 -13.48 -6.47
N TYR A 33 -3.68 -13.23 -5.23
CA TYR A 33 -4.77 -12.31 -4.87
C TYR A 33 -4.72 -10.99 -5.66
N PHE A 34 -3.57 -10.33 -5.70
CA PHE A 34 -3.39 -9.05 -6.38
C PHE A 34 -3.67 -9.11 -7.89
N LYS A 35 -3.43 -10.25 -8.55
CA LYS A 35 -3.75 -10.41 -9.98
C LYS A 35 -5.25 -10.50 -10.20
N VAL A 36 -5.96 -11.27 -9.36
CA VAL A 36 -7.42 -11.40 -9.42
C VAL A 36 -8.08 -10.07 -9.09
N TYR A 37 -7.66 -9.43 -7.99
CA TYR A 37 -8.13 -8.14 -7.54
C TYR A 37 -7.93 -7.04 -8.59
N ASN A 38 -6.74 -6.93 -9.19
CA ASN A 38 -6.46 -5.93 -10.23
C ASN A 38 -7.27 -6.14 -11.50
N VAL A 39 -7.64 -7.39 -11.82
CA VAL A 39 -8.52 -7.70 -12.96
C VAL A 39 -9.96 -7.27 -12.67
N ILE A 40 -10.48 -7.59 -11.49
CA ILE A 40 -11.84 -7.20 -11.04
C ILE A 40 -11.98 -5.68 -10.98
N GLN A 41 -10.99 -5.00 -10.41
CA GLN A 41 -10.93 -3.54 -10.29
C GLN A 41 -10.62 -2.82 -11.62
N GLY A 42 -10.44 -3.55 -12.72
CA GLY A 42 -10.15 -2.96 -14.03
C GLY A 42 -8.78 -2.27 -14.14
N ARG A 43 -7.87 -2.48 -13.18
CA ARG A 43 -6.54 -1.84 -13.11
C ARG A 43 -5.52 -2.45 -14.06
N VAL A 44 -5.85 -3.55 -14.74
CA VAL A 44 -5.01 -4.15 -15.78
C VAL A 44 -5.16 -3.41 -17.11
N LYS A 45 -4.13 -2.63 -17.47
CA LYS A 45 -4.03 -1.91 -18.76
C LYS A 45 -4.01 -2.90 -19.93
N THR A 46 -5.02 -2.83 -20.81
CA THR A 46 -5.00 -3.53 -22.11
C THR A 46 -4.16 -2.76 -23.12
N ARG A 47 -3.31 -3.45 -23.89
CA ARG A 47 -2.77 -2.92 -25.16
C ARG A 47 -3.83 -2.96 -26.26
N TYR A 48 -5.02 -2.41 -26.02
CA TYR A 48 -5.91 -2.09 -27.13
C TYR A 48 -5.58 -0.67 -27.58
N SER A 49 -4.92 -0.54 -28.72
CA SER A 49 -5.07 0.65 -29.55
C SER A 49 -6.56 0.83 -29.83
N TYR A 50 -7.07 2.06 -29.71
CA TYR A 50 -8.44 2.39 -30.07
C TYR A 50 -8.78 1.85 -31.47
N ARG A 51 -9.86 1.08 -31.61
CA ARG A 51 -10.46 0.81 -32.92
C ARG A 51 -11.01 2.15 -33.43
N LYS A 52 -10.49 2.63 -34.56
CA LYS A 52 -10.89 3.90 -35.20
C LYS A 52 -12.37 3.94 -35.64
N ASP A 53 -13.03 2.79 -35.72
CA ASP A 53 -14.30 2.67 -36.46
C ASP A 53 -15.57 2.81 -35.62
N LYS A 54 -15.46 3.09 -34.32
CA LYS A 54 -16.63 3.43 -33.49
C LYS A 54 -16.45 4.81 -32.90
N GLY A 55 -16.80 5.80 -33.73
CA GLY A 55 -16.94 7.20 -33.33
C GLY A 55 -17.75 7.30 -32.05
N ILE A 56 -17.07 7.69 -30.98
CA ILE A 56 -17.36 8.83 -30.09
C ILE A 56 -16.08 8.95 -29.28
N SER A 57 -15.14 9.75 -29.80
CA SER A 57 -14.11 10.32 -28.94
C SER A 57 -14.84 11.29 -28.00
N ARG A 58 -15.31 10.78 -26.85
CA ARG A 58 -15.40 11.67 -25.70
C ARG A 58 -13.96 12.10 -25.47
N LYS A 59 -13.66 13.35 -25.81
CA LYS A 59 -12.48 14.04 -25.31
C LYS A 59 -12.51 13.85 -23.80
N VAL A 60 -11.79 12.85 -23.30
CA VAL A 60 -11.44 12.76 -21.89
C VAL A 60 -10.73 14.07 -21.64
N ARG A 61 -11.35 14.96 -20.84
CA ARG A 61 -10.69 16.18 -20.40
C ARG A 61 -9.32 15.75 -19.88
N GLU A 62 -8.27 16.23 -20.53
CA GLU A 62 -6.89 15.89 -20.18
C GLU A 62 -6.49 16.39 -18.78
N ASP A 63 -7.40 17.10 -18.11
CA ASP A 63 -7.22 17.65 -16.76
C ASP A 63 -7.12 16.59 -15.65
N GLU A 64 -7.45 15.31 -15.91
CA GLU A 64 -7.28 14.22 -14.92
C GLU A 64 -5.96 13.44 -15.07
N LYS A 65 -5.14 13.75 -16.09
CA LYS A 65 -3.83 13.12 -16.26
C LYS A 65 -2.76 13.94 -15.57
N LEU A 66 -2.53 13.67 -14.29
CA LEU A 66 -1.21 13.59 -13.65
C LEU A 66 -1.40 13.38 -12.14
N ALA A 67 -2.02 12.26 -11.76
CA ALA A 67 -1.53 11.63 -10.53
C ALA A 67 -0.12 11.15 -10.91
N GLU A 68 0.91 11.92 -10.54
CA GLU A 68 2.30 11.48 -10.59
C GLU A 68 2.32 10.05 -10.03
N GLN A 69 2.64 9.07 -10.88
CA GLN A 69 2.80 7.70 -10.42
C GLN A 69 4.04 7.71 -9.55
N VAL A 70 3.83 7.86 -8.24
CA VAL A 70 4.91 7.87 -7.28
C VAL A 70 5.54 6.48 -7.29
N ASP A 71 6.82 6.41 -7.63
CA ASP A 71 7.56 5.17 -7.61
C ASP A 71 7.77 4.73 -6.16
N LEU A 72 7.14 3.62 -5.77
CA LEU A 72 7.22 3.11 -4.41
C LEU A 72 8.63 2.62 -4.06
N GLU A 73 9.45 2.30 -5.06
CA GLU A 73 10.85 1.87 -4.85
C GLU A 73 11.75 3.03 -4.40
N SER A 74 11.29 4.28 -4.52
CA SER A 74 12.04 5.46 -4.10
C SER A 74 11.98 5.75 -2.59
N PHE A 75 11.13 5.05 -1.83
CA PHE A 75 10.98 5.26 -0.39
C PHE A 75 11.61 4.11 0.40
N SER A 76 12.48 4.46 1.33
CA SER A 76 13.08 3.53 2.29
C SER A 76 12.14 3.14 3.43
N ASP A 77 11.15 3.98 3.73
CA ASP A 77 10.25 3.83 4.88
C ASP A 77 8.81 4.20 4.49
N VAL A 78 7.84 3.50 5.11
CA VAL A 78 6.40 3.80 4.98
C VAL A 78 6.09 5.22 5.48
N HIS A 79 6.85 5.70 6.46
CA HIS A 79 6.76 7.07 6.94
C HIS A 79 7.03 8.10 5.84
N ASP A 80 8.14 7.93 5.11
CA ASP A 80 8.56 8.87 4.07
C ASP A 80 7.54 8.90 2.93
N PHE A 81 6.98 7.73 2.59
CA PHE A 81 5.90 7.62 1.62
C PHE A 81 4.64 8.37 2.07
N MET A 82 4.22 8.20 3.33
CA MET A 82 3.04 8.87 3.88
C MET A 82 3.21 10.39 3.94
N GLU A 83 4.39 10.88 4.33
CA GLU A 83 4.71 12.31 4.30
C GLU A 83 4.66 12.86 2.87
N HIS A 84 5.23 12.13 1.92
CA HIS A 84 5.16 12.50 0.51
C HIS A 84 3.73 12.58 -0.01
N GLN A 85 2.86 11.61 0.32
CA GLN A 85 1.44 11.64 -0.06
C GLN A 85 0.70 12.84 0.53
N ILE A 86 0.94 13.16 1.80
CA ILE A 86 0.34 14.35 2.45
C ILE A 86 0.74 15.62 1.70
N VAL A 87 2.02 15.78 1.38
CA VAL A 87 2.52 16.94 0.63
C VAL A 87 1.93 17.00 -0.77
N LEU A 88 1.80 15.86 -1.45
CA LEU A 88 1.22 15.79 -2.78
C LEU A 88 -0.24 16.21 -2.77
N VAL A 89 -1.06 15.67 -1.87
CA VAL A 89 -2.48 16.04 -1.74
C VAL A 89 -2.65 17.53 -1.39
N ALA A 90 -1.82 18.06 -0.47
CA ALA A 90 -1.83 19.49 -0.15
C ALA A 90 -1.44 20.36 -1.36
N ARG A 91 -0.47 19.92 -2.16
CA ARG A 91 -0.06 20.60 -3.40
C ARG A 91 -1.17 20.57 -4.44
N THR A 92 -1.86 19.44 -4.61
CA THR A 92 -3.00 19.32 -5.54
C THR A 92 -4.11 20.27 -5.13
N MET A 93 -4.47 20.29 -3.85
CA MET A 93 -5.49 21.18 -3.30
C MET A 93 -5.22 22.67 -3.55
N ASN A 94 -3.95 23.08 -3.59
CA ASN A 94 -3.56 24.46 -3.87
C ASN A 94 -3.49 24.80 -5.37
N LYS A 95 -3.31 23.81 -6.25
CA LYS A 95 -3.17 24.01 -7.70
C LYS A 95 -4.50 23.99 -8.45
N THR A 96 -5.45 23.20 -7.97
CA THR A 96 -6.75 23.04 -8.65
C THR A 96 -7.79 23.99 -8.06
N LYS A 97 -8.59 24.61 -8.93
CA LYS A 97 -9.81 25.31 -8.52
C LYS A 97 -10.87 24.27 -8.17
N LEU A 98 -10.78 23.72 -6.96
CA LEU A 98 -11.73 22.73 -6.45
C LEU A 98 -13.02 23.39 -5.97
N GLY A 99 -14.13 22.66 -6.09
CA GLY A 99 -15.36 23.03 -5.40
C GLY A 99 -15.16 23.01 -3.89
N ALA A 100 -15.96 23.79 -3.15
CA ALA A 100 -15.88 23.86 -1.69
C ALA A 100 -16.05 22.49 -1.02
N GLU A 101 -16.93 21.64 -1.55
CA GLU A 101 -17.19 20.30 -1.05
C GLU A 101 -16.02 19.33 -1.28
N GLU A 102 -15.42 19.36 -2.48
CA GLU A 102 -14.22 18.57 -2.81
C GLU A 102 -13.03 18.99 -1.96
N ARG A 103 -12.87 20.31 -1.74
CA ARG A 103 -11.82 20.85 -0.87
C ARG A 103 -12.02 20.40 0.58
N LEU A 104 -13.25 20.43 1.10
CA LEU A 104 -13.56 19.94 2.44
C LEU A 104 -13.24 18.44 2.57
N LYS A 105 -13.56 17.64 1.55
CA LYS A 105 -13.22 16.22 1.50
C LYS A 105 -11.71 16.00 1.57
N MET A 106 -10.93 16.70 0.73
CA MET A 106 -9.47 16.60 0.75
C MET A 106 -8.85 17.01 2.10
N ILE A 107 -9.41 18.03 2.77
CA ILE A 107 -8.97 18.43 4.11
C ILE A 107 -9.23 17.31 5.14
N LYS A 108 -10.40 16.65 5.08
CA LYS A 108 -10.70 15.50 5.95
C LYS A 108 -9.74 14.35 5.69
N ASP A 109 -9.45 14.05 4.43
CA ASP A 109 -8.52 12.99 4.05
C ASP A 109 -7.09 13.31 4.54
N LEU A 110 -6.63 14.56 4.40
CA LEU A 110 -5.36 15.04 4.96
C LEU A 110 -5.29 14.89 6.47
N ALA A 111 -6.35 15.30 7.19
CA ALA A 111 -6.40 15.16 8.64
C ALA A 111 -6.35 13.70 9.09
N SER A 112 -6.99 12.79 8.35
CA SER A 112 -6.93 11.35 8.59
C SER A 112 -5.51 10.81 8.37
N MET A 113 -4.89 11.11 7.23
CA MET A 113 -3.52 10.69 6.93
C MET A 113 -2.51 11.21 7.97
N GLN A 114 -2.68 12.44 8.44
CA GLN A 114 -1.82 13.03 9.46
C GLN A 114 -1.96 12.31 10.82
N LYS A 115 -3.17 11.90 11.21
CA LYS A 115 -3.38 11.08 12.42
C LYS A 115 -2.71 9.72 12.29
N SER A 116 -2.84 9.05 11.15
CA SER A 116 -2.16 7.77 10.91
C SER A 116 -0.64 7.91 10.96
N LEU A 117 -0.08 8.97 10.36
CA LEU A 117 1.35 9.26 10.43
C LEU A 117 1.83 9.44 11.88
N GLN A 118 1.09 10.20 12.69
CA GLN A 118 1.42 10.40 14.11
C GLN A 118 1.37 9.11 14.91
N ALA A 119 0.35 8.27 14.69
CA ALA A 119 0.24 6.97 15.34
C ALA A 119 1.43 6.07 15.02
N LEU A 120 1.81 5.96 13.74
CA LEU A 120 2.98 5.19 13.32
C LEU A 120 4.27 5.77 13.93
N LYS A 121 4.43 7.10 13.98
CA LYS A 121 5.62 7.72 14.59
C LYS A 121 5.72 7.41 16.07
N LEU A 122 4.59 7.43 16.77
CA LEU A 122 4.51 7.05 18.17
C LEU A 122 4.88 5.57 18.34
N GLU A 123 4.34 4.68 17.51
CA GLU A 123 4.65 3.25 17.53
C GLU A 123 6.14 2.99 17.30
N LYS A 124 6.75 3.60 16.28
CA LYS A 124 8.20 3.51 16.03
C LYS A 124 9.02 4.06 17.22
N HIS A 125 8.58 5.14 17.83
CA HIS A 125 9.26 5.70 19.00
C HIS A 125 9.16 4.76 20.21
N LEU A 126 7.97 4.22 20.48
CA LEU A 126 7.74 3.24 21.55
C LEU A 126 8.57 1.96 21.32
N GLN A 127 8.58 1.41 20.11
CA GLN A 127 9.42 0.26 19.76
C GLN A 127 10.92 0.54 20.01
N ASN A 128 11.41 1.74 19.69
CA ASN A 128 12.79 2.11 19.94
C ASN A 128 13.08 2.30 21.45
N VAL A 129 12.15 2.88 22.20
CA VAL A 129 12.28 3.04 23.65
C VAL A 129 12.27 1.67 24.34
N ASP A 130 11.40 0.77 23.93
CA ASP A 130 11.35 -0.61 24.41
C ASP A 130 12.64 -1.35 24.08
N ALA A 131 13.17 -1.20 22.85
CA ALA A 131 14.45 -1.79 22.47
C ALA A 131 15.62 -1.29 23.33
N VAL A 132 15.66 0.03 23.63
CA VAL A 132 16.69 0.61 24.52
C VAL A 132 16.52 0.11 25.96
N LEU A 133 15.28 0.00 26.45
CA LEU A 133 14.99 -0.51 27.78
C LEU A 133 15.39 -1.97 27.92
N VAL A 134 15.02 -2.83 26.95
CA VAL A 134 15.37 -4.24 26.89
C VAL A 134 16.89 -4.41 26.87
N ALA A 135 17.60 -3.64 26.03
CA ALA A 135 19.06 -3.67 25.97
C ALA A 135 19.70 -3.27 27.31
N ARG A 136 19.16 -2.26 28.01
CA ARG A 136 19.64 -1.87 29.36
C ARG A 136 19.37 -2.95 30.40
N ILE A 137 18.20 -3.59 30.37
CA ILE A 137 17.85 -4.67 31.30
C ILE A 137 18.81 -5.85 31.09
N MET A 138 19.00 -6.30 29.84
CA MET A 138 19.91 -7.41 29.53
C MET A 138 21.34 -7.12 29.96
N ARG A 139 21.85 -5.90 29.69
CA ARG A 139 23.18 -5.47 30.14
C ARG A 139 23.34 -5.35 31.64
N ARG A 140 22.23 -5.22 32.39
CA ARG A 140 22.25 -5.24 33.85
C ARG A 140 22.51 -6.65 34.39
N PHE A 141 22.07 -7.68 33.67
CA PHE A 141 22.29 -9.08 34.03
C PHE A 141 23.63 -9.61 33.53
N ASP A 142 24.07 -9.19 32.34
CA ASP A 142 25.43 -9.47 31.86
C ASP A 142 25.96 -8.29 31.04
N GLN A 143 26.99 -7.61 31.58
CA GLN A 143 27.58 -6.41 30.99
C GLN A 143 28.38 -6.67 29.71
N LYS A 144 28.73 -7.93 29.40
CA LYS A 144 29.51 -8.28 28.21
C LYS A 144 28.64 -8.50 26.96
N LEU A 145 27.31 -8.49 27.10
CA LEU A 145 26.38 -8.63 25.98
C LEU A 145 26.57 -7.52 24.94
N THR A 146 26.88 -7.95 23.72
CA THR A 146 26.92 -7.08 22.54
C THR A 146 25.51 -6.82 22.01
N ASP A 147 25.33 -5.77 21.21
CA ASP A 147 24.03 -5.48 20.59
C ASP A 147 23.55 -6.63 19.69
N ASP A 148 24.45 -7.31 18.99
CA ASP A 148 24.13 -8.45 18.13
C ASP A 148 23.60 -9.65 18.93
N ASP A 149 24.17 -9.90 20.12
CA ASP A 149 23.69 -10.94 21.03
C ASP A 149 22.28 -10.63 21.55
N ILE A 150 22.04 -9.38 21.93
CA ILE A 150 20.74 -8.90 22.40
C ILE A 150 19.68 -9.06 21.30
N ILE A 151 20.00 -8.64 20.07
CA ILE A 151 19.09 -8.78 18.92
C ILE A 151 18.76 -10.25 18.65
N ARG A 152 19.75 -11.14 18.72
CA ARG A 152 19.54 -12.57 18.54
C ARG A 152 18.58 -13.14 19.60
N ILE A 153 18.82 -12.86 20.87
CA ILE A 153 17.98 -13.36 21.97
C ILE A 153 16.55 -12.85 21.83
N VAL A 154 16.37 -11.54 21.54
CA VAL A 154 15.03 -10.96 21.35
C VAL A 154 14.28 -11.62 20.19
N LYS A 155 14.95 -11.89 19.07
CA LYS A 155 14.33 -12.59 17.93
C LYS A 155 13.95 -14.03 18.26
N GLU A 156 14.81 -14.75 18.97
CA GLU A 156 14.52 -16.13 19.41
C GLU A 156 13.28 -16.16 20.32
N GLU A 157 13.18 -15.25 21.29
CA GLU A 157 12.03 -15.17 22.18
C GLU A 157 10.74 -14.73 21.48
N GLN A 158 10.82 -13.81 20.51
CA GLN A 158 9.65 -13.45 19.68
C GLN A 158 9.11 -14.65 18.89
N ILE A 159 9.99 -15.49 18.34
CA ILE A 159 9.59 -16.70 17.61
C ILE A 159 8.94 -17.73 18.55
N LYS A 160 9.43 -17.86 19.78
CA LYS A 160 8.83 -18.75 20.79
C LYS A 160 7.43 -18.28 21.18
N LEU A 161 7.28 -16.99 21.51
CA LEU A 161 5.98 -16.38 21.83
C LEU A 161 4.94 -16.58 20.70
N ALA A 162 5.35 -16.41 19.45
CA ALA A 162 4.48 -16.62 18.29
C ALA A 162 4.09 -18.08 18.04
N LYS A 163 4.82 -19.06 18.62
CA LYS A 163 4.49 -20.49 18.55
C LYS A 163 3.61 -20.96 19.72
N GLU A 164 3.64 -20.22 20.83
CA GLU A 164 2.84 -20.50 22.02
C GLU A 164 1.48 -19.78 22.01
N SER A 165 1.31 -18.80 21.11
CA SER A 165 0.05 -18.09 20.83
C SER A 165 -0.72 -18.76 19.69
#